data_AF-A0A1I7A9I2-F1
#
_entry.id   AF-A0A1I7A9I2-F1
#
_cell.length_a   1.000
_cell.length_b   1.000
_cell.length_c   1.000
_cell.angle_alpha   90.00
_cell.angle_beta   90.00
_cell.angle_gamma   90.00
#
_symmetry.space_group_name_H-M   'P 1'
#
loop_
_entity.id
_entity.type
_entity.pdbx_description
1 polymer ?
#
loop_
_entity_poly.entity_id
_entity_poly.type
_entity_poly.pdbx_seq_one_letter_code
_entity_poly.pdbx_strand_id
1 'polypeptide(L)'
;MAIQAKYSSDLEKSEVVERLELERRYWAEKGIPWAIVTEREVSKTAFANIQWLYPAQSENELSLDELDNYQKLYLHEFQRDPGRTLTTIAQGLDMAYGLEPGQALYWLRQLLAQHYFLFDINKPYRVLKPVDIAITLQSQRQEVLRASR
;
A
#
# COMPACT_ATOMS: atom_id res chain seq x y z
N MET A 1 -2.42 2.12 21.77
CA MET A 1 -2.96 3.40 21.27
C MET A 1 -4.15 3.08 20.39
N ALA A 2 -5.25 3.81 20.54
CA ALA A 2 -6.43 3.71 19.70
C ALA A 2 -6.45 4.91 18.73
N ILE A 3 -6.90 4.67 17.49
CA ILE A 3 -6.98 5.70 16.46
C ILE A 3 -8.38 5.68 15.88
N GLN A 4 -8.99 6.86 15.74
CA GLN A 4 -10.27 7.03 15.08
C GLN A 4 -10.09 7.84 13.80
N ALA A 5 -10.38 7.23 12.65
CA ALA A 5 -10.36 7.92 11.37
C ALA A 5 -11.68 8.71 11.15
N LYS A 6 -11.57 9.97 10.72
CA LYS A 6 -12.70 10.83 10.33
C LYS A 6 -12.32 11.77 9.19
N TYR A 7 -13.28 12.16 8.37
CA TYR A 7 -13.06 13.29 7.47
C TYR A 7 -12.98 14.58 8.27
N SER A 8 -12.12 15.51 7.86
CA SER A 8 -12.00 16.80 8.57
C SER A 8 -13.32 17.59 8.58
N SER A 9 -14.13 17.47 7.54
CA SER A 9 -15.47 18.05 7.46
C SER A 9 -16.49 17.42 8.42
N ASP A 10 -16.29 16.17 8.82
CA ASP A 10 -17.17 15.52 9.81
C ASP A 10 -16.93 16.06 11.23
N LEU A 11 -15.76 16.63 11.50
CA LEU A 11 -15.44 17.23 12.80
C LEU A 11 -16.18 18.55 13.05
N GLU A 12 -16.84 19.12 12.04
CA GLU A 12 -17.69 20.30 12.18
C GLU A 12 -19.11 19.97 12.67
N LYS A 13 -19.48 18.68 12.69
CA LYS A 13 -20.82 18.21 13.09
C LYS A 13 -20.87 17.95 14.60
N SER A 14 -21.77 18.63 15.32
CA SER A 14 -21.93 18.46 16.78
C SER A 14 -22.12 17.00 17.20
N GLU A 15 -22.97 16.26 16.50
CA GLU A 15 -23.24 14.84 16.78
C GLU A 15 -21.97 13.96 16.68
N VAL A 16 -21.07 14.28 15.74
CA VAL A 16 -19.81 13.55 15.57
C VAL A 16 -18.87 13.86 16.72
N VAL A 17 -18.76 15.12 17.12
CA VAL A 17 -17.92 15.58 18.24
C VAL A 17 -18.38 14.94 19.56
N GLU A 18 -19.69 14.90 19.80
CA GLU A 18 -20.27 14.27 21.00
C GLU A 18 -19.91 12.79 21.10
N ARG A 19 -20.04 12.03 20.00
CA ARG A 19 -19.64 10.62 19.95
C ARG A 19 -18.13 10.44 20.18
N LEU A 20 -17.31 11.31 19.59
CA LEU A 20 -15.85 11.26 19.73
C LEU A 20 -15.41 11.55 21.18
N GLU A 21 -16.08 12.45 21.90
CA GLU A 21 -15.76 12.71 23.31
C GLU A 21 -16.09 11.50 24.20
N LEU A 22 -17.17 10.75 23.90
CA LEU A 22 -17.46 9.50 24.60
C LEU A 22 -16.36 8.45 24.37
N GLU A 23 -15.91 8.29 23.13
CA GLU A 23 -14.78 7.40 22.81
C GLU A 23 -13.49 7.82 23.51
N ARG A 24 -13.17 9.13 23.48
CA ARG A 24 -11.98 9.67 24.15
C ARG A 24 -11.98 9.34 25.64
N ARG A 25 -13.11 9.52 26.33
CA ARG A 25 -13.26 9.19 27.76
C ARG A 25 -13.10 7.70 28.01
N TYR A 26 -13.74 6.87 27.20
CA TYR A 26 -13.64 5.42 27.31
C TYR A 26 -12.18 4.93 27.24
N TRP A 27 -11.39 5.44 26.28
CA TRP A 27 -9.99 5.05 26.15
C TRP A 27 -9.11 5.65 27.26
N ALA A 28 -9.41 6.87 27.70
CA ALA A 28 -8.73 7.51 28.82
C ALA A 28 -8.91 6.73 30.13
N GLU A 29 -10.12 6.22 30.42
CA GLU A 29 -10.39 5.36 31.58
C GLU A 29 -9.57 4.07 31.55
N LYS A 30 -9.26 3.55 30.35
CA LYS A 30 -8.41 2.38 30.17
C LYS A 30 -6.92 2.68 30.18
N GLY A 31 -6.52 3.95 30.33
CA GLY A 31 -5.13 4.38 30.24
C GLY A 31 -4.53 4.21 28.84
N ILE A 32 -5.36 4.14 27.80
CA ILE A 32 -4.92 3.93 26.42
C ILE A 32 -4.92 5.29 25.69
N PRO A 33 -3.79 5.74 25.11
CA PRO A 33 -3.77 6.95 24.30
C PRO A 33 -4.73 6.84 23.11
N TRP A 34 -5.51 7.88 22.86
CA TRP A 34 -6.47 7.96 21.77
C TRP A 34 -6.22 9.21 20.92
N ALA A 35 -6.30 9.07 19.60
CA ALA A 35 -6.13 10.17 18.66
C ALA A 35 -7.11 10.09 17.50
N ILE A 36 -7.48 11.25 16.96
CA ILE A 36 -8.23 11.36 15.70
C ILE A 36 -7.20 11.55 14.58
N VAL A 37 -7.40 10.84 13.47
CA VAL A 37 -6.63 11.05 12.23
C VAL A 37 -7.61 11.40 11.12
N THR A 38 -7.27 12.40 10.33
CA THR A 38 -8.05 12.85 9.18
C THR A 38 -7.27 12.69 7.88
N GLU A 39 -7.92 12.94 6.76
CA GLU A 39 -7.27 12.98 5.45
C GLU A 39 -6.20 14.09 5.34
N ARG A 40 -6.23 15.10 6.24
CA ARG A 40 -5.26 16.20 6.25
C ARG A 40 -3.88 15.77 6.73
N GLU A 41 -3.80 14.74 7.58
CA GLU A 41 -2.55 14.16 8.05
C GLU A 41 -1.91 13.21 7.02
N VAL A 42 -2.63 12.86 5.96
CA VAL A 42 -2.12 12.01 4.87
C VAL A 42 -1.38 12.88 3.85
N SER A 43 -0.12 12.55 3.54
CA SER A 43 0.65 13.29 2.55
C SER A 43 0.02 13.17 1.15
N LYS A 44 0.14 14.22 0.33
CA LYS A 44 -0.33 14.17 -1.06
C LYS A 44 0.29 13.02 -1.85
N THR A 45 1.54 12.66 -1.53
CA THR A 45 2.23 11.52 -2.13
C THR A 45 1.58 10.21 -1.73
N ALA A 46 1.27 10.03 -0.43
CA ALA A 46 0.58 8.85 0.05
C ALA A 46 -0.79 8.70 -0.59
N PHE A 47 -1.55 9.80 -0.67
CA PHE A 47 -2.84 9.80 -1.36
C PHE A 47 -2.71 9.38 -2.83
N ALA A 48 -1.75 9.94 -3.57
CA ALA A 48 -1.51 9.59 -4.97
C ALA A 48 -1.10 8.12 -5.15
N ASN A 49 -0.27 7.59 -4.25
CA ASN A 49 0.13 6.20 -4.26
C ASN A 49 -1.06 5.27 -3.95
N ILE A 50 -1.88 5.60 -2.97
CA ILE A 50 -3.10 4.84 -2.63
C ILE A 50 -4.06 4.84 -3.83
N GLN A 51 -4.32 6.00 -4.44
CA GLN A 51 -5.18 6.11 -5.61
C GLN A 51 -4.65 5.26 -6.79
N TRP A 52 -3.32 5.20 -6.95
CA TRP A 52 -2.70 4.33 -7.94
C TRP A 52 -2.84 2.86 -7.55
N LEU A 53 -2.68 2.44 -6.30
CA LEU A 53 -2.79 1.03 -5.92
C LEU A 53 -4.25 0.52 -5.86
N TYR A 54 -5.21 1.39 -5.56
CA TYR A 54 -6.57 1.01 -5.18
C TYR A 54 -7.30 0.13 -6.23
N PRO A 55 -7.30 0.45 -7.54
CA PRO A 55 -7.94 -0.43 -8.53
C PRO A 55 -7.38 -1.85 -8.56
N ALA A 56 -6.09 -2.02 -8.31
CA ALA A 56 -5.45 -3.34 -8.29
C ALA A 56 -5.85 -4.17 -7.06
N GLN A 57 -6.34 -3.56 -5.97
CA GLN A 57 -6.89 -4.32 -4.84
C GLN A 57 -8.29 -4.89 -5.14
N SER A 58 -9.07 -4.20 -5.96
CA SER A 58 -10.39 -4.69 -6.40
C SER A 58 -10.29 -5.69 -7.55
N GLU A 59 -9.29 -5.53 -8.41
CA GLU A 59 -9.02 -6.38 -9.57
C GLU A 59 -8.13 -7.57 -9.16
N ASN A 60 -8.68 -8.50 -8.36
CA ASN A 60 -8.01 -9.78 -8.04
C ASN A 60 -8.12 -10.77 -9.21
N GLU A 61 -7.60 -10.36 -10.37
CA GLU A 61 -7.67 -11.15 -11.61
C GLU A 61 -6.55 -12.20 -11.68
N LEU A 62 -5.43 -11.96 -10.97
CA LEU A 62 -4.29 -12.87 -10.92
C LEU A 62 -4.47 -13.93 -9.83
N SER A 63 -4.17 -15.18 -10.16
CA SER A 63 -4.08 -16.28 -9.21
C SER A 63 -2.88 -16.14 -8.27
N LEU A 64 -2.91 -16.84 -7.13
CA LEU A 64 -1.80 -16.85 -6.18
C LEU A 64 -0.51 -17.39 -6.80
N ASP A 65 -0.60 -18.40 -7.68
CA ASP A 65 0.55 -18.99 -8.36
C ASP A 65 1.19 -17.99 -9.34
N GLU A 66 0.38 -17.21 -10.06
CA GLU A 66 0.86 -16.13 -10.92
C GLU A 66 1.58 -15.06 -10.11
N LEU A 67 1.01 -14.62 -8.99
CA LEU A 67 1.62 -13.63 -8.12
C LEU A 67 2.95 -14.12 -7.51
N ASP A 68 3.01 -15.35 -7.01
CA ASP A 68 4.27 -15.92 -6.51
C ASP A 68 5.32 -16.05 -7.63
N ASN A 69 4.91 -16.35 -8.87
CA ASN A 69 5.82 -16.39 -10.03
C ASN A 69 6.33 -15.00 -10.41
N TYR A 70 5.46 -14.00 -10.50
CA TYR A 70 5.85 -12.62 -10.78
C TYR A 70 6.72 -12.05 -9.65
N GLN A 71 6.46 -12.40 -8.39
CA GLN A 71 7.31 -12.02 -7.28
C GLN A 71 8.73 -12.54 -7.48
N LYS A 72 8.89 -13.83 -7.79
CA LYS A 72 10.22 -14.43 -8.06
C LYS A 72 10.92 -13.76 -9.24
N LEU A 73 10.19 -13.47 -10.32
CA LEU A 73 10.72 -12.76 -11.48
C LEU A 73 11.27 -11.38 -11.10
N TYR A 74 10.49 -10.59 -10.36
CA TYR A 74 10.93 -9.27 -9.90
C TYR A 74 12.13 -9.34 -8.95
N LEU A 75 12.15 -10.31 -8.03
CA LEU A 75 13.30 -10.51 -7.14
C LEU A 75 14.58 -10.82 -7.90
N HIS A 76 14.50 -11.60 -8.98
CA HIS A 76 15.65 -11.85 -9.85
C HIS A 76 16.13 -10.55 -10.51
N GLU A 77 15.22 -9.74 -11.05
CA GLU A 77 15.59 -8.47 -11.69
C GLU A 77 16.14 -7.44 -10.69
N PHE A 78 15.65 -7.42 -9.45
CA PHE A 78 16.15 -6.56 -8.37
C PHE A 78 17.62 -6.82 -8.03
N GLN A 79 18.07 -8.07 -8.15
CA GLN A 79 19.47 -8.44 -7.91
C GLN A 79 20.40 -7.99 -9.05
N ARG A 80 19.88 -7.89 -10.27
CA ARG A 80 20.68 -7.53 -11.45
C ARG A 80 21.00 -6.05 -11.52
N ASP A 81 20.06 -5.19 -11.15
CA ASP A 81 20.23 -3.74 -11.22
C ASP A 81 19.46 -3.03 -10.08
N PRO A 82 20.05 -2.95 -8.87
CA PRO A 82 19.40 -2.34 -7.71
C PRO A 82 19.28 -0.80 -7.80
N GLY A 83 19.98 -0.16 -8.75
CA GLY A 83 20.00 1.29 -8.91
C GLY A 83 18.87 1.84 -9.77
N ARG A 84 18.26 0.99 -10.59
CA ARG A 84 17.22 1.33 -11.57
C ARG A 84 15.85 1.48 -10.92
N THR A 85 15.00 2.32 -11.51
CA THR A 85 13.63 2.44 -11.02
C THR A 85 12.80 1.22 -11.39
N LEU A 86 11.85 0.86 -10.53
CA LEU A 86 10.97 -0.29 -10.76
C LEU A 86 10.16 -0.15 -12.05
N THR A 87 9.78 1.07 -12.42
CA THR A 87 9.10 1.38 -13.69
C THR A 87 9.95 1.01 -14.90
N THR A 88 11.26 1.23 -14.84
CA THR A 88 12.15 0.88 -15.95
C THR A 88 12.51 -0.60 -15.95
N ILE A 89 12.53 -1.25 -14.78
CA ILE A 89 12.62 -2.73 -14.70
C ILE A 89 11.39 -3.35 -15.38
N ALA A 90 10.18 -2.87 -15.06
CA ALA A 90 8.95 -3.32 -15.70
C ALA A 90 8.97 -3.12 -17.23
N GLN A 91 9.38 -1.93 -17.70
CA GLN A 91 9.54 -1.69 -19.14
C GLN A 91 10.57 -2.63 -19.79
N GLY A 92 11.64 -2.97 -19.08
CA GLY A 92 12.63 -3.95 -19.54
C GLY A 92 12.03 -5.35 -19.70
N LEU A 93 11.17 -5.75 -18.77
CA LEU A 93 10.43 -7.01 -18.84
C LEU A 93 9.44 -7.01 -20.02
N ASP A 94 8.71 -5.92 -20.24
CA ASP A 94 7.80 -5.80 -21.39
C ASP A 94 8.55 -6.05 -22.71
N MET A 95 9.73 -5.43 -22.89
CA MET A 95 10.56 -5.63 -24.09
C MET A 95 11.17 -7.04 -24.17
N ALA A 96 11.67 -7.58 -23.06
CA ALA A 96 12.36 -8.87 -23.04
C ALA A 96 11.42 -10.05 -23.34
N TYR A 97 10.17 -9.95 -22.91
CA TYR A 97 9.16 -10.99 -23.08
C TYR A 97 8.16 -10.71 -24.22
N GLY A 98 8.30 -9.57 -24.92
CA GLY A 98 7.40 -9.18 -26.02
C GLY A 98 5.97 -8.95 -25.56
N LEU A 99 5.80 -8.37 -24.37
CA LEU A 99 4.48 -8.10 -23.78
C LEU A 99 3.90 -6.80 -24.31
N GLU A 100 2.58 -6.66 -24.13
CA GLU A 100 1.92 -5.37 -24.34
C GLU A 100 2.53 -4.30 -23.41
N PRO A 101 2.74 -3.06 -23.90
CA PRO A 101 3.32 -2.00 -23.10
C PRO A 101 2.56 -1.76 -21.79
N GLY A 102 3.25 -1.89 -20.65
CA GLY A 102 2.68 -1.69 -19.32
C GLY A 102 2.18 -2.95 -18.63
N GLN A 103 2.25 -4.13 -19.27
CA GLN A 103 1.82 -5.39 -18.69
C GLN A 103 2.65 -5.77 -17.45
N ALA A 104 3.98 -5.67 -17.52
CA ALA A 104 4.84 -5.95 -16.37
C ALA A 104 4.62 -4.93 -15.25
N LEU A 105 4.33 -3.67 -15.58
CA LEU A 105 4.01 -2.64 -14.58
C LEU A 105 2.69 -2.95 -13.86
N TYR A 106 1.71 -3.51 -14.57
CA TYR A 106 0.49 -4.04 -13.97
C TYR A 106 0.80 -5.16 -12.98
N TRP A 107 1.66 -6.13 -13.32
CA TRP A 107 2.07 -7.17 -12.37
C TRP A 107 2.74 -6.60 -11.11
N LEU A 108 3.65 -5.64 -11.28
CA LEU A 108 4.29 -4.96 -10.15
C LEU A 108 3.25 -4.27 -9.24
N ARG A 109 2.28 -3.60 -9.85
CA ARG A 109 1.20 -2.91 -9.13
C ARG A 109 0.35 -3.90 -8.35
N GLN A 110 0.03 -5.06 -8.91
CA GLN A 110 -0.68 -6.15 -8.22
C GLN A 110 0.12 -6.67 -7.01
N LEU A 111 1.42 -6.90 -7.17
CA LEU A 111 2.30 -7.32 -6.08
C LEU A 111 2.36 -6.29 -4.94
N LEU A 112 2.42 -5.00 -5.26
CA LEU A 112 2.41 -3.93 -4.26
C LEU A 112 1.04 -3.80 -3.57
N ALA A 113 -0.04 -3.86 -4.34
CA ALA A 113 -1.41 -3.75 -3.83
C ALA A 113 -1.78 -4.91 -2.90
N GLN A 114 -1.28 -6.10 -3.18
CA GLN A 114 -1.49 -7.32 -2.38
C GLN A 114 -0.39 -7.55 -1.32
N HIS A 115 0.47 -6.54 -1.08
CA HIS A 115 1.52 -6.55 -0.06
C HIS A 115 2.58 -7.66 -0.22
N TYR A 116 2.80 -8.19 -1.43
CA TYR A 116 3.98 -9.03 -1.71
C TYR A 116 5.26 -8.21 -1.63
N PHE A 117 5.15 -6.93 -1.97
CA PHE A 117 6.16 -5.91 -1.82
C PHE A 117 5.59 -4.74 -1.01
N LEU A 118 6.38 -4.23 -0.07
CA LEU A 118 6.06 -3.05 0.75
C LEU A 118 7.05 -1.94 0.44
N PHE A 119 6.60 -0.70 0.53
CA PHE A 119 7.44 0.48 0.36
C PHE A 119 6.91 1.62 1.24
N ASP A 120 7.72 2.66 1.42
CA ASP A 120 7.25 3.87 2.09
C ASP A 120 6.20 4.58 1.22
N ILE A 121 4.94 4.57 1.68
CA ILE A 121 3.81 5.19 0.99
C ILE A 121 3.99 6.71 0.80
N ASN A 122 4.91 7.36 1.53
CA ASN A 122 5.24 8.77 1.33
C ASN A 122 6.28 9.01 0.23
N LYS A 123 6.87 7.95 -0.33
CA LYS A 123 7.78 8.02 -1.47
C LYS A 123 7.01 7.84 -2.77
N PRO A 124 7.17 8.70 -3.80
CA PRO A 124 6.41 8.57 -5.03
C PRO A 124 6.68 7.24 -5.74
N TYR A 125 5.64 6.49 -6.09
CA TYR A 125 5.79 5.15 -6.68
C TYR A 125 6.66 5.12 -7.96
N ARG A 126 6.67 6.22 -8.73
CA ARG A 126 7.40 6.35 -10.00
C ARG A 126 8.92 6.35 -9.86
N VAL A 127 9.43 6.68 -8.68
CA VAL A 127 10.88 6.76 -8.41
C VAL A 127 11.37 5.65 -7.48
N LEU A 128 10.52 4.68 -7.16
CA LEU A 128 10.91 3.53 -6.36
C LEU A 128 12.01 2.76 -7.07
N LYS A 129 12.93 2.26 -6.27
CA LYS A 129 14.02 1.37 -6.67
C LYS A 129 13.92 0.07 -5.85
N PRO A 130 14.62 -1.00 -6.25
CA PRO A 130 14.67 -2.24 -5.48
C PRO A 130 15.04 -2.05 -3.99
N VAL A 131 15.94 -1.12 -3.68
CA VAL A 131 16.33 -0.80 -2.29
C VAL A 131 15.18 -0.21 -1.44
N ASP A 132 14.14 0.32 -2.06
CA ASP A 132 12.98 0.88 -1.38
C ASP A 132 11.90 -0.17 -1.10
N ILE A 133 12.10 -1.41 -1.57
CA ILE A 133 11.14 -2.49 -1.46
C ILE A 133 11.52 -3.45 -0.34
N ALA A 134 10.61 -3.65 0.60
CA ALA A 134 10.66 -4.73 1.57
C ALA A 134 9.82 -5.93 1.08
N ILE A 135 10.34 -7.14 1.25
CA ILE A 135 9.69 -8.38 0.84
C ILE A 135 8.85 -8.89 2.02
N THR A 136 7.57 -9.19 1.78
CA THR A 136 6.71 -9.77 2.80
C THR A 136 6.73 -11.30 2.71
N LEU A 137 7.03 -11.97 3.82
CA LEU A 137 6.94 -13.43 3.91
C LEU A 137 5.48 -13.88 3.89
N GLN A 138 5.21 -15.07 3.34
CA GLN A 138 3.83 -15.58 3.20
C GLN A 138 3.05 -15.61 4.53
N SER A 139 3.73 -15.90 5.65
CA SER A 139 3.14 -15.89 6.99
C SER A 139 2.66 -14.50 7.44
N GLN A 140 3.36 -13.44 7.04
CA GLN A 140 3.03 -12.05 7.37
C GLN A 140 1.92 -11.49 6.46
N ARG A 141 1.75 -12.03 5.24
CA ARG A 141 0.69 -11.58 4.30
C ARG A 141 -0.73 -11.80 4.85
N GLN A 142 -0.95 -12.87 5.61
CA GLN A 142 -2.28 -13.17 6.18
C GLN A 142 -2.70 -12.19 7.30
N GLU A 143 -1.75 -11.62 8.04
CA GLU A 143 -2.04 -10.64 9.09
C GLU A 143 -2.37 -9.27 8.50
N VAL A 144 -1.63 -8.84 7.47
CA VAL A 144 -1.87 -7.56 6.79
C VAL A 144 -3.24 -7.57 6.07
N LEU A 145 -3.58 -8.66 5.38
CA LEU A 145 -4.90 -8.80 4.72
C LEU A 145 -6.07 -8.82 5.72
N ARG A 146 -5.85 -9.21 6.98
CA ARG A 146 -6.86 -9.13 8.05
C ARG A 146 -7.02 -7.73 8.61
N ALA A 147 -5.96 -6.93 8.62
CA ALA A 147 -5.99 -5.54 9.09
C ALA A 147 -6.56 -4.56 8.05
N SER A 148 -6.59 -4.92 6.77
CA SER A 148 -7.17 -4.12 5.67
C SER A 148 -8.66 -4.38 5.41
N ARG A 149 -9.35 -5.17 6.26
CA ARG A 149 -10.80 -5.47 6.16
C ARG A 149 -11.60 -4.78 7.26
#